data_AF-A0A5L6QLS6-F1
#
_entry.id   AF-A0A5L6QLS6-F1
#
_cell.length_a   1.000
_cell.length_b   1.000
_cell.length_c   1.000
_cell.angle_alpha   90.00
_cell.angle_beta   90.00
_cell.angle_gamma   90.00
#
_symmetry.space_group_name_H-M   'P 1'
#
loop_
_entity.id
_entity.type
_entity.pdbx_description
1 polymer ?
#
loop_
_entity_poly.entity_id
_entity_poly.type
_entity_poly.pdbx_seq_one_letter_code
_entity_poly.pdbx_strand_id
1 'polypeptide(L)'
;CVIEELVINNLPKVSIVTINNNKITTLEGLEDLATLSSLNAGNNELTEIENMHTFPSLQTLNLSSNALTNMVMNQATAEKFPLLRTMDIRSNNLIKIDIQNQSKLATIICDTGSSSELIEVTLKNLPELIAASNGSNQVKDDIAFLST
;
A
#
# COMPACT_ATOMS: atom_id res chain seq x y z
N CYS A 1 -8.76 -14.81 -17.98
CA CYS A 1 -7.52 -15.42 -17.44
C CYS A 1 -7.44 -14.95 -16.00
N VAL A 2 -7.24 -15.85 -15.05
CA VAL A 2 -7.09 -15.52 -13.62
C VAL A 2 -5.66 -15.89 -13.26
N ILE A 3 -4.91 -14.94 -12.72
CA ILE A 3 -3.56 -15.16 -12.19
C ILE A 3 -3.70 -15.40 -10.68
N GLU A 4 -3.10 -16.47 -10.19
CA GLU A 4 -3.04 -16.80 -8.75
C GLU A 4 -1.62 -16.61 -8.20
N GLU A 5 -0.62 -16.82 -9.06
CA GLU A 5 0.81 -16.70 -8.74
C GLU A 5 1.54 -15.94 -9.85
N LEU A 6 2.56 -15.16 -9.47
CA LEU A 6 3.37 -14.40 -10.42
C LEU A 6 4.67 -15.14 -10.72
N VAL A 7 4.97 -15.30 -12.00
CA VAL A 7 6.27 -15.78 -12.46
C VAL A 7 6.82 -14.78 -13.45
N ILE A 8 7.64 -13.84 -12.96
CA ILE A 8 8.27 -12.80 -13.77
C ILE A 8 9.78 -13.00 -13.72
N ASN A 9 10.37 -13.26 -14.88
CA ASN A 9 11.80 -13.51 -15.02
C ASN A 9 12.44 -12.49 -15.97
N ASN A 10 13.60 -11.95 -15.56
CA ASN A 10 14.50 -11.18 -16.40
C ASN A 10 13.85 -9.95 -17.09
N LEU A 11 13.17 -9.12 -16.30
CA LEU A 11 12.58 -7.85 -16.76
C LEU A 11 13.27 -6.62 -16.12
N PRO A 12 14.57 -6.38 -16.38
CA PRO A 12 15.39 -5.41 -15.64
C PRO A 12 15.04 -3.94 -15.87
N LYS A 13 14.09 -3.66 -16.77
CA LYS A 13 13.67 -2.29 -17.14
C LYS A 13 12.20 -2.02 -16.82
N VAL A 14 11.49 -2.97 -16.22
CA VAL A 14 10.08 -2.77 -15.90
C VAL A 14 9.96 -1.75 -14.78
N SER A 15 9.23 -0.68 -15.07
CA SER A 15 8.95 0.40 -14.12
C SER A 15 7.51 0.38 -13.63
N ILE A 16 6.59 -0.25 -14.37
CA ILE A 16 5.17 -0.30 -14.02
C ILE A 16 4.68 -1.74 -14.18
N VAL A 17 4.06 -2.26 -13.13
CA VAL A 17 3.36 -3.56 -13.14
C VAL A 17 1.91 -3.33 -12.79
N THR A 18 1.01 -3.89 -13.61
CA THR A 18 -0.44 -3.86 -13.38
C THR A 18 -0.97 -5.28 -13.43
N ILE A 19 -1.47 -5.74 -12.29
CA ILE A 19 -1.97 -7.10 -12.05
C ILE A 19 -3.36 -7.06 -11.36
N ASN A 20 -4.11 -5.98 -11.61
CA ASN A 20 -5.43 -5.80 -11.03
C ASN A 20 -6.43 -6.88 -11.50
N ASN A 21 -7.45 -7.18 -10.68
CA ASN A 21 -8.55 -8.11 -10.99
C ASN A 21 -8.06 -9.56 -11.21
N ASN A 22 -7.23 -10.03 -10.29
CA ASN A 22 -6.76 -11.41 -10.26
C ASN A 22 -7.09 -12.04 -8.89
N LYS A 23 -6.51 -13.20 -8.59
CA LYS A 23 -6.67 -13.90 -7.31
C LYS A 23 -5.34 -14.06 -6.60
N ILE A 24 -4.50 -13.03 -6.70
CA ILE A 24 -3.15 -13.06 -6.18
C ILE A 24 -3.22 -12.90 -4.66
N THR A 25 -2.64 -13.86 -3.95
CA THR A 25 -2.57 -13.86 -2.47
C THR A 25 -1.20 -13.42 -1.95
N THR A 26 -0.18 -13.42 -2.80
CA THR A 26 1.20 -12.99 -2.47
C THR A 26 1.80 -12.16 -3.61
N LEU A 27 2.73 -11.25 -3.29
CA LEU A 27 3.51 -10.52 -4.31
C LEU A 27 4.87 -11.18 -4.57
N GLU A 28 4.99 -12.46 -4.24
CA GLU A 28 6.14 -13.29 -4.62
C GLU A 28 6.21 -13.37 -6.16
N GLY A 29 7.42 -13.45 -6.72
CA GLY A 29 7.67 -13.38 -8.16
C GLY A 29 7.98 -11.98 -8.70
N LEU A 30 7.96 -10.94 -7.85
CA LEU A 30 8.33 -9.56 -8.21
C LEU A 30 9.72 -9.13 -7.69
N GLU A 31 10.45 -10.03 -7.02
CA GLU A 31 11.68 -9.78 -6.26
C GLU A 31 12.73 -8.99 -7.02
N ASP A 32 12.93 -9.34 -8.29
CA ASP A 32 14.03 -8.83 -9.11
C ASP A 32 13.71 -7.49 -9.79
N LEU A 33 12.51 -6.93 -9.57
CA LEU A 33 12.06 -5.70 -10.23
C LEU A 33 12.56 -4.44 -9.51
N ALA A 34 13.89 -4.30 -9.39
CA ALA A 34 14.52 -3.17 -8.71
C ALA A 34 14.18 -1.79 -9.31
N THR A 35 13.79 -1.74 -10.59
CA THR A 35 13.38 -0.51 -11.29
C THR A 35 11.88 -0.20 -11.17
N LEU A 36 11.10 -1.06 -10.51
CA LEU A 36 9.66 -0.89 -10.38
C LEU A 36 9.35 0.40 -9.59
N SER A 37 8.68 1.34 -10.25
CA SER A 37 8.26 2.61 -9.65
C SER A 37 6.77 2.64 -9.34
N SER A 38 5.95 1.83 -10.01
CA SER A 38 4.51 1.72 -9.76
C SER A 38 4.04 0.28 -9.80
N LEU A 39 3.35 -0.15 -8.74
CA LEU A 39 2.69 -1.45 -8.65
C LEU A 39 1.19 -1.26 -8.43
N ASN A 40 0.39 -1.77 -9.37
CA ASN A 40 -1.06 -1.82 -9.26
C ASN A 40 -1.52 -3.27 -9.07
N ALA A 41 -1.89 -3.61 -7.85
CA ALA A 41 -2.34 -4.94 -7.45
C ALA A 41 -3.71 -4.90 -6.76
N GLY A 42 -4.58 -3.97 -7.16
CA GLY A 42 -5.92 -3.87 -6.61
C GLY A 42 -6.89 -4.92 -7.15
N ASN A 43 -7.96 -5.21 -6.43
CA ASN A 43 -8.91 -6.29 -6.76
C ASN A 43 -8.17 -7.64 -6.85
N ASN A 44 -7.54 -8.02 -5.74
CA ASN A 44 -6.84 -9.29 -5.53
C ASN A 44 -7.21 -9.86 -4.15
N GLU A 45 -6.50 -10.88 -3.69
CA GLU A 45 -6.79 -11.61 -2.44
C GLU A 45 -5.64 -11.47 -1.43
N LEU A 46 -4.87 -10.37 -1.48
CA LEU A 46 -3.77 -10.12 -0.56
C LEU A 46 -4.29 -9.90 0.87
N THR A 47 -3.69 -10.58 1.85
CA THR A 47 -4.07 -10.49 3.28
C THR A 47 -3.06 -9.74 4.14
N GLU A 48 -1.82 -9.60 3.67
CA GLU A 48 -0.74 -8.92 4.39
C GLU A 48 0.30 -8.32 3.43
N ILE A 49 1.12 -7.40 3.94
CA ILE A 49 2.24 -6.78 3.19
C ILE A 49 3.61 -6.98 3.85
N GLU A 50 3.67 -7.65 5.00
CA GLU A 50 4.90 -7.78 5.79
C GLU A 50 5.99 -8.56 5.05
N ASN A 51 5.56 -9.54 4.25
CA ASN A 51 6.40 -10.41 3.43
C ASN A 51 6.78 -9.81 2.06
N MET A 52 6.45 -8.55 1.79
CA MET A 52 6.87 -7.90 0.55
C MET A 52 8.40 -7.76 0.50
N HIS A 53 8.96 -8.03 -0.69
CA HIS A 53 10.36 -7.83 -1.01
C HIS A 53 10.74 -6.35 -1.07
N THR A 54 12.04 -6.06 -1.12
CA THR A 54 12.56 -4.68 -1.25
C THR A 54 12.28 -4.15 -2.65
N PHE A 55 11.56 -3.02 -2.75
CA PHE A 55 11.36 -2.29 -4.01
C PHE A 55 11.99 -0.89 -3.90
N PRO A 56 13.30 -0.76 -4.21
CA PRO A 56 14.06 0.45 -3.91
C PRO A 56 13.60 1.67 -4.71
N SER A 57 12.97 1.44 -5.88
CA SER A 57 12.47 2.49 -6.77
C SER A 57 10.98 2.77 -6.64
N LEU A 58 10.24 2.03 -5.80
CA LEU A 58 8.78 2.09 -5.75
C LEU A 58 8.32 3.42 -5.19
N GLN A 59 7.46 4.10 -5.93
CA GLN A 59 6.89 5.39 -5.58
C GLN A 59 5.37 5.32 -5.38
N THR A 60 4.70 4.42 -6.10
CA THR A 60 3.25 4.26 -6.04
C THR A 60 2.87 2.80 -5.84
N LEU A 61 2.08 2.54 -4.80
CA LEU A 61 1.57 1.22 -4.48
C LEU A 61 0.05 1.25 -4.36
N ASN A 62 -0.64 0.49 -5.19
CA ASN A 62 -2.10 0.33 -5.10
C ASN A 62 -2.43 -1.11 -4.71
N LEU A 63 -2.99 -1.24 -3.51
CA LEU A 63 -3.48 -2.47 -2.89
C LEU A 63 -4.98 -2.38 -2.58
N SER A 64 -5.70 -1.48 -3.24
CA SER A 64 -7.13 -1.30 -3.02
C SER A 64 -7.93 -2.56 -3.35
N SER A 65 -9.07 -2.79 -2.69
CA SER A 65 -9.92 -3.96 -2.97
C SER A 65 -9.14 -5.27 -2.80
N ASN A 66 -8.49 -5.45 -1.66
CA ASN A 66 -7.86 -6.70 -1.24
C ASN A 66 -8.49 -7.16 0.09
N ALA A 67 -7.89 -8.14 0.77
CA ALA A 67 -8.34 -8.67 2.04
C ALA A 67 -7.41 -8.29 3.22
N LEU A 68 -6.68 -7.18 3.11
CA LEU A 68 -5.73 -6.75 4.14
C LEU A 68 -6.47 -6.43 5.44
N THR A 69 -6.03 -6.99 6.56
CA THR A 69 -6.60 -6.67 7.88
C THR A 69 -5.75 -5.68 8.66
N ASN A 70 -4.44 -5.67 8.44
CA ASN A 70 -3.51 -4.78 9.14
C ASN A 70 -2.61 -4.10 8.13
N MET A 71 -2.43 -2.79 8.32
CA MET A 71 -1.45 -2.00 7.58
C MET A 71 -0.40 -1.48 8.55
N VAL A 72 0.69 -2.24 8.72
CA VAL A 72 1.78 -1.87 9.63
C VAL A 72 3.03 -1.52 8.82
N MET A 73 3.54 -0.30 8.98
CA MET A 73 4.80 0.13 8.39
C MET A 73 5.65 0.85 9.43
N ASN A 74 6.91 0.44 9.51
CA ASN A 74 7.88 1.00 10.44
C ASN A 74 9.19 1.32 9.70
N GLN A 75 10.27 1.54 10.46
CA GLN A 75 11.60 1.82 9.90
C GLN A 75 12.10 0.71 8.96
N ALA A 76 11.84 -0.57 9.27
CA ALA A 76 12.23 -1.69 8.41
C ALA A 76 11.47 -1.66 7.07
N THR A 77 10.17 -1.34 7.10
CA THR A 77 9.38 -1.15 5.86
C THR A 77 9.86 0.07 5.06
N ALA A 78 10.29 1.13 5.73
CA ALA A 78 10.86 2.30 5.08
C ALA A 78 12.18 1.99 4.36
N GLU A 79 12.98 1.05 4.86
CA GLU A 79 14.19 0.56 4.17
C GLU A 79 13.87 -0.30 2.94
N LYS A 80 12.74 -1.03 2.95
CA LYS A 80 12.25 -1.78 1.79
C LYS A 80 11.70 -0.87 0.68
N PHE A 81 11.03 0.23 1.04
CA PHE A 81 10.37 1.16 0.12
C PHE A 81 10.80 2.63 0.36
N PRO A 82 12.09 2.95 0.21
CA PRO A 82 12.64 4.24 0.63
C PRO A 82 12.09 5.44 -0.15
N LEU A 83 11.51 5.20 -1.32
CA LEU A 83 10.98 6.23 -2.21
C LEU A 83 9.45 6.24 -2.30
N LEU A 84 8.75 5.44 -1.48
CA LEU A 84 7.29 5.35 -1.55
C LEU A 84 6.65 6.70 -1.19
N ARG A 85 5.84 7.21 -2.12
CA ARG A 85 5.16 8.52 -2.00
C ARG A 85 3.66 8.38 -1.87
N THR A 86 3.08 7.39 -2.53
CA THR A 86 1.63 7.24 -2.61
C THR A 86 1.25 5.79 -2.37
N MET A 87 0.30 5.58 -1.47
CA MET A 87 -0.31 4.28 -1.23
C MET A 87 -1.83 4.37 -1.24
N ASP A 88 -2.49 3.42 -1.91
CA ASP A 88 -3.93 3.20 -1.84
C ASP A 88 -4.23 1.82 -1.24
N ILE A 89 -4.94 1.81 -0.12
CA ILE A 89 -5.35 0.63 0.64
C ILE A 89 -6.85 0.62 0.91
N ARG A 90 -7.64 1.39 0.14
CA ARG A 90 -9.10 1.40 0.26
C ARG A 90 -9.71 0.03 0.00
N SER A 91 -10.92 -0.17 0.50
CA SER A 91 -11.73 -1.36 0.28
C SER A 91 -11.00 -2.64 0.68
N ASN A 92 -10.31 -2.58 1.81
CA ASN A 92 -9.72 -3.72 2.50
C ASN A 92 -10.51 -3.98 3.80
N ASN A 93 -10.18 -5.05 4.51
CA ASN A 93 -10.79 -5.43 5.77
C ASN A 93 -10.00 -4.87 6.97
N LEU A 94 -9.51 -3.63 6.85
CA LEU A 94 -8.55 -3.07 7.80
C LEU A 94 -9.19 -2.88 9.17
N ILE A 95 -8.59 -3.51 10.18
CA ILE A 95 -8.86 -3.31 11.60
C ILE A 95 -7.80 -2.41 12.24
N LYS A 96 -6.61 -2.34 11.67
CA LYS A 96 -5.49 -1.54 12.18
C LYS A 96 -4.70 -0.88 11.06
N ILE A 97 -4.39 0.39 11.24
CA ILE A 97 -3.44 1.16 10.44
C ILE A 97 -2.39 1.73 11.39
N ASP A 98 -1.12 1.34 11.22
CA ASP A 98 0.00 1.82 12.02
C ASP A 98 1.18 2.11 11.10
N ILE A 99 1.32 3.35 10.66
CA ILE A 99 2.30 3.79 9.68
C ILE A 99 3.21 4.83 10.33
N GLN A 100 4.46 4.43 10.58
CA GLN A 100 5.45 5.22 11.27
C GLN A 100 6.81 5.28 10.56
N ASN A 101 7.40 6.47 10.51
CA ASN A 101 8.76 6.73 10.00
C ASN A 101 8.95 6.62 8.47
N GLN A 102 7.94 6.97 7.69
CA GLN A 102 8.01 7.00 6.22
C GLN A 102 8.33 8.42 5.75
N SER A 103 9.62 8.71 5.65
CA SER A 103 10.13 10.05 5.33
C SER A 103 9.69 10.62 3.97
N LYS A 104 9.21 9.79 3.04
CA LYS A 104 8.79 10.19 1.69
C LYS A 104 7.30 10.01 1.40
N LEU A 105 6.56 9.37 2.32
CA LEU A 105 5.15 9.08 2.11
C LEU A 105 4.35 10.37 2.19
N ALA A 106 3.76 10.76 1.06
CA ALA A 106 3.05 12.02 0.89
C ALA A 106 1.53 11.84 0.84
N THR A 107 1.06 10.69 0.38
CA THR A 107 -0.37 10.42 0.20
C THR A 107 -0.72 9.01 0.64
N ILE A 108 -1.72 8.91 1.51
CA ILE A 108 -2.35 7.67 1.91
C ILE A 108 -3.83 7.76 1.55
N ILE A 109 -4.31 6.78 0.80
CA ILE A 109 -5.73 6.66 0.46
C ILE A 109 -6.25 5.43 1.18
N CYS A 110 -7.16 5.63 2.13
CA CYS A 110 -7.70 4.56 2.97
C CYS A 110 -9.14 4.88 3.37
N ASP A 111 -9.97 3.85 3.53
CA ASP A 111 -11.36 4.04 3.94
C ASP A 111 -11.42 4.20 5.46
N THR A 112 -11.29 5.44 5.93
CA THR A 112 -11.49 5.77 7.34
C THR A 112 -12.98 6.06 7.56
N GLY A 113 -13.75 5.05 7.98
CA GLY A 113 -15.09 5.29 8.54
C GLY A 113 -16.25 4.49 7.95
N SER A 114 -16.02 3.50 7.07
CA SER A 114 -17.07 2.57 6.61
C SER A 114 -16.97 1.18 7.23
N SER A 115 -15.79 0.81 7.75
CA SER A 115 -15.56 -0.45 8.45
C SER A 115 -15.90 -0.25 9.93
N SER A 116 -16.90 -0.96 10.45
CA SER A 116 -17.19 -1.05 11.89
C SER A 116 -16.06 -1.73 12.69
N GLU A 117 -14.99 -2.15 12.02
CA GLU A 117 -13.94 -3.01 12.56
C GLU A 117 -12.59 -2.30 12.69
N LEU A 118 -12.43 -1.08 12.15
CA LEU A 118 -11.20 -0.28 12.31
C LEU A 118 -11.09 0.21 13.76
N ILE A 119 -10.18 -0.40 14.52
CA ILE A 119 -9.99 -0.14 15.96
C ILE A 119 -8.78 0.74 16.25
N GLU A 120 -7.79 0.80 15.36
CA GLU A 120 -6.55 1.52 15.59
C GLU A 120 -6.09 2.25 14.34
N VAL A 121 -5.79 3.54 14.49
CA VAL A 121 -5.13 4.33 13.46
C VAL A 121 -4.01 5.19 14.06
N THR A 122 -2.77 4.83 13.73
CA THR A 122 -1.55 5.51 14.15
C THR A 122 -0.78 5.97 12.92
N LEU A 123 -0.64 7.29 12.75
CA LEU A 123 0.22 7.90 11.74
C LEU A 123 1.27 8.77 12.44
N LYS A 124 2.56 8.41 12.32
CA LYS A 124 3.63 9.10 13.08
C LYS A 124 4.89 9.30 12.25
N ASN A 125 5.58 10.43 12.44
CA ASN A 125 6.85 10.71 11.78
C ASN A 125 6.75 10.61 10.23
N LEU A 126 5.72 11.25 9.66
CA LEU A 126 5.44 11.31 8.23
C LEU A 126 5.60 12.76 7.72
N PRO A 127 6.84 13.29 7.62
CA PRO A 127 7.08 14.72 7.41
C PRO A 127 6.58 15.25 6.05
N GLU A 128 6.42 14.39 5.05
CA GLU A 128 5.96 14.75 3.70
C GLU A 128 4.45 14.50 3.52
N LEU A 129 3.74 13.98 4.54
CA LEU A 129 2.33 13.62 4.41
C LEU A 129 1.47 14.87 4.24
N ILE A 130 0.84 14.98 3.08
CA ILE A 130 -0.04 16.10 2.70
C ILE A 130 -1.50 15.68 2.56
N ALA A 131 -1.77 14.38 2.41
CA ALA A 131 -3.12 13.86 2.27
C ALA A 131 -3.26 12.46 2.89
N ALA A 132 -4.22 12.32 3.80
CA ALA A 132 -4.84 11.05 4.17
C ALA A 132 -6.33 11.20 3.81
N SER A 133 -6.87 10.38 2.92
CA SER A 133 -8.24 10.59 2.41
C SER A 133 -9.01 9.29 2.19
N ASN A 134 -10.33 9.38 2.31
CA ASN A 134 -11.32 8.33 1.97
C ASN A 134 -11.55 8.14 0.47
N GLY A 135 -10.60 8.55 -0.39
CA GLY A 135 -10.72 8.35 -1.84
C GLY A 135 -11.60 9.35 -2.59
N SER A 136 -12.01 10.46 -1.97
CA SER A 136 -12.53 11.62 -2.68
C SER A 136 -11.38 12.57 -3.04
N ASN A 137 -11.22 12.89 -4.32
CA ASN A 137 -10.19 13.81 -4.85
C ASN A 137 -10.42 15.29 -4.47
N GLN A 138 -10.93 15.57 -3.28
CA GLN A 138 -11.07 16.92 -2.73
C GLN A 138 -10.03 17.09 -1.62
N VAL A 139 -8.80 17.46 -1.99
CA VAL A 139 -7.80 17.88 -1.02
C VAL A 139 -8.28 19.19 -0.39
N LYS A 140 -8.75 19.15 0.86
CA LYS A 140 -8.38 20.18 1.85
C LYS A 140 -8.69 19.93 3.33
N ASP A 141 -9.66 19.09 3.71
CA ASP A 141 -10.14 19.12 5.11
C ASP A 141 -10.37 17.75 5.81
N ASP A 142 -10.00 16.62 5.22
CA ASP A 142 -10.24 15.29 5.83
C ASP A 142 -9.02 14.72 6.59
N ILE A 143 -8.32 15.53 7.39
CA ILE A 143 -7.56 14.97 8.53
C ILE A 143 -8.50 14.97 9.73
N ALA A 144 -9.22 13.86 9.94
CA ALA A 144 -9.89 13.59 11.20
C ALA A 144 -9.61 12.15 11.64
N PHE A 145 -8.47 11.95 12.30
CA PHE A 145 -8.25 10.78 13.15
C PHE A 145 -8.91 11.05 14.50
N LEU A 146 -10.10 10.48 14.71
CA LEU A 146 -10.72 10.41 16.03
C LEU A 146 -11.30 9.00 16.23
N SER A 147 -10.65 8.21 17.07
CA SER A 147 -11.36 7.38 18.03
C SER A 147 -10.52 7.23 19.30
N THR A 148 -10.89 8.05 20.30
CA THR A 148 -10.55 8.03 21.73
C THR A 148 -9.09 7.82 22.15
#